data_AF-A0A1M7L4C2-F1
#
_entry.id   AF-A0A1M7L4C2-F1
#
_cell.length_a   1.000
_cell.length_b   1.000
_cell.length_c   1.000
_cell.angle_alpha   90.00
_cell.angle_beta   90.00
_cell.angle_gamma   90.00
#
_symmetry.space_group_name_H-M   'P 1'
#
loop_
_entity.id
_entity.type
_entity.pdbx_description
1 polymer ?
#
loop_
_entity_poly.entity_id
_entity_poly.type
_entity_poly.pdbx_seq_one_letter_code
_entity_poly.pdbx_strand_id
1 'polypeptide(L)'
;MVSQDRISRLAQQIGERLQGASQAPEEIQKGVQQVVRGAFDRLELVSREDFDILMDVLQRTRARVEALEKQVASLEAAVEARNGSATEAETPTDTDIETR
;
A
#
# COMPACT_ATOMS: atom_id res chain seq x y z
N MET A 1 -4.78 -13.62 -5.94
CA MET A 1 -5.12 -14.55 -7.04
C MET A 1 -6.55 -14.40 -7.58
N VAL A 2 -7.57 -14.08 -6.76
CA VAL A 2 -8.98 -13.99 -7.23
C VAL A 2 -9.25 -12.94 -8.32
N SER A 3 -8.51 -11.83 -8.36
CA SER A 3 -8.70 -10.78 -9.37
C SER A 3 -8.21 -11.18 -10.77
N GLN A 4 -7.18 -12.04 -10.84
CA GLN A 4 -6.58 -12.50 -12.10
C GLN A 4 -7.61 -13.31 -12.93
N ASP A 5 -8.36 -14.19 -12.26
CA ASP A 5 -9.34 -15.08 -12.89
C ASP A 5 -10.59 -14.36 -13.41
N ARG A 6 -10.93 -13.21 -12.82
CA ARG A 6 -12.06 -12.39 -13.26
C ARG A 6 -11.69 -11.56 -14.48
N ILE A 7 -10.49 -10.98 -14.48
CA ILE A 7 -9.95 -10.22 -15.63
C ILE A 7 -9.76 -11.15 -16.83
N SER A 8 -9.23 -12.36 -16.61
CA SER A 8 -9.03 -13.34 -17.68
C SER A 8 -10.35 -13.78 -18.32
N ARG A 9 -11.41 -14.03 -17.52
CA ARG A 9 -12.75 -14.34 -18.05
C ARG A 9 -13.37 -13.18 -18.83
N LEU A 10 -13.19 -11.95 -18.36
CA LEU A 10 -13.67 -10.76 -19.06
C LEU A 10 -12.92 -10.58 -20.40
N ALA A 11 -11.60 -10.77 -20.41
CA ALA A 11 -10.79 -10.71 -21.63
C ALA A 11 -11.20 -11.78 -22.65
N GLN A 12 -11.46 -13.01 -22.20
CA GLN A 12 -11.97 -14.10 -23.04
C GLN A 12 -13.32 -13.72 -23.67
N GLN A 13 -14.26 -13.24 -22.86
CA GLN A 13 -15.61 -12.89 -23.29
C GLN A 13 -15.64 -11.68 -24.24
N ILE A 14 -14.75 -10.70 -24.03
CA ILE A 14 -14.56 -9.57 -24.96
C ILE A 14 -13.93 -10.06 -26.27
N GLY A 15 -12.93 -10.93 -26.21
CA GLY A 15 -12.27 -11.51 -27.38
C GLY A 15 -13.25 -12.27 -28.28
N GLU A 16 -14.12 -13.10 -27.70
CA GLU A 16 -15.16 -13.83 -28.45
C GLU A 16 -16.19 -12.89 -29.09
N ARG A 17 -16.64 -11.87 -28.37
CA ARG A 17 -17.59 -10.87 -28.90
C ARG A 17 -16.96 -10.00 -30.00
N LEU A 18 -15.68 -9.68 -29.88
CA LEU A 18 -14.94 -8.91 -30.89
C LEU A 18 -14.61 -9.75 -32.14
N GLN A 19 -14.35 -11.05 -31.98
CA GLN A 19 -14.22 -12.00 -33.09
C GLN A 19 -15.54 -12.15 -33.86
N GLY A 20 -16.67 -12.23 -33.17
CA GLY A 20 -17.99 -12.20 -33.82
C GLY A 20 -18.28 -10.88 -34.56
N ALA A 21 -17.85 -9.75 -34.00
CA ALA A 21 -17.99 -8.44 -34.63
C ALA A 21 -17.04 -8.20 -35.81
N SER A 22 -15.88 -8.87 -35.85
CA SER A 22 -14.92 -8.76 -36.95
C SER A 22 -15.36 -9.53 -38.20
N GLN A 23 -16.30 -10.47 -38.08
CA GLN A 23 -16.97 -11.10 -39.22
C GLN A 23 -18.18 -10.29 -39.73
N ALA A 24 -18.53 -9.18 -39.07
CA ALA A 24 -19.63 -8.30 -39.47
C ALA A 24 -19.19 -7.27 -40.54
N PRO A 25 -20.13 -6.69 -41.31
CA PRO A 25 -19.85 -5.63 -42.30
C PRO A 25 -19.04 -4.47 -41.71
N GLU A 26 -18.20 -3.82 -42.53
CA GLU A 26 -17.27 -2.74 -42.11
C GLU A 26 -17.95 -1.61 -41.32
N GLU A 27 -19.20 -1.28 -41.63
CA GLU A 27 -19.97 -0.24 -40.93
C GLU A 27 -20.26 -0.62 -39.46
N ILE A 28 -20.54 -1.90 -39.21
CA ILE A 28 -20.76 -2.42 -37.85
C ILE A 28 -19.43 -2.47 -37.10
N GLN A 29 -18.33 -2.87 -37.75
CA GLN A 29 -17.00 -2.84 -37.13
C GLN A 29 -16.63 -1.43 -36.63
N LYS A 30 -16.84 -0.41 -37.46
CA LYS A 30 -16.55 0.99 -37.09
C LYS A 30 -17.37 1.45 -35.89
N GLY A 31 -18.67 1.13 -35.87
CA GLY A 31 -19.55 1.43 -34.74
C GLY A 31 -19.11 0.74 -33.44
N VAL A 32 -18.75 -0.54 -33.51
CA VAL A 32 -18.24 -1.30 -32.37
C VAL A 32 -16.93 -0.72 -31.85
N GLN A 33 -16.00 -0.35 -32.74
CA GLN A 33 -14.72 0.25 -32.35
C GLN A 33 -14.89 1.59 -31.64
N GLN A 34 -15.83 2.43 -32.10
CA GLN A 34 -16.18 3.69 -31.42
C GLN A 34 -16.77 3.47 -30.04
N VAL A 35 -17.69 2.51 -29.89
CA VAL A 35 -18.29 2.17 -28.59
C VAL A 35 -17.23 1.63 -27.62
N VAL A 36 -16.30 0.79 -28.10
CA VAL A 36 -15.20 0.25 -27.28
C VAL A 36 -14.25 1.36 -26.84
N ARG A 37 -13.85 2.27 -27.73
CA ARG A 37 -13.04 3.43 -27.35
C ARG A 37 -13.75 4.31 -26.33
N GLY A 38 -15.01 4.66 -26.58
CA GLY A 38 -15.80 5.44 -25.63
C GLY A 38 -16.07 4.74 -24.30
N ALA A 39 -16.08 3.39 -24.27
CA ALA A 39 -16.15 2.61 -23.04
C ALA A 39 -14.83 2.64 -22.27
N PHE A 40 -13.68 2.55 -22.96
CA PHE A 40 -12.36 2.69 -22.34
C PHE A 40 -12.13 4.10 -21.78
N ASP A 41 -12.61 5.15 -22.45
CA ASP A 41 -12.52 6.53 -21.95
C ASP A 41 -13.39 6.76 -20.70
N ARG A 42 -14.45 5.96 -20.51
CA ARG A 42 -15.30 5.98 -19.31
C ARG A 42 -14.77 5.12 -18.17
N LEU A 43 -13.81 4.24 -18.44
CA LEU A 43 -13.12 3.49 -17.42
C LEU A 43 -12.00 4.38 -16.88
N GLU A 44 -11.86 4.48 -15.56
CA GLU A 44 -10.72 5.14 -14.92
C GLU A 44 -9.46 4.28 -15.09
N LEU A 45 -8.98 4.17 -16.33
CA LEU A 45 -7.82 3.38 -16.68
C LEU A 45 -6.58 4.09 -16.16
N VAL A 46 -5.89 3.45 -15.22
CA VAL A 46 -4.54 3.85 -14.82
C VAL A 46 -3.56 3.17 -15.76
N SER A 47 -2.64 3.93 -16.34
CA SER A 47 -1.62 3.34 -17.19
C SER A 47 -0.75 2.38 -16.38
N ARG A 48 -0.14 1.39 -17.05
CA ARG A 48 0.75 0.45 -16.35
C ARG A 48 1.94 1.18 -15.71
N GLU A 49 2.45 2.20 -16.39
CA GLU A 49 3.54 3.05 -15.92
C GLU A 49 3.16 3.80 -14.64
N ASP A 50 1.99 4.45 -14.61
CA ASP A 50 1.50 5.16 -13.42
C ASP A 50 1.28 4.22 -12.24
N PHE A 51 0.77 3.01 -12.50
CA PHE A 51 0.62 2.00 -11.46
C PHE A 51 1.97 1.60 -10.85
N ASP A 52 2.98 1.37 -11.70
CA ASP A 52 4.31 0.98 -11.25
C ASP A 52 4.97 2.13 -10.46
N ILE A 53 4.76 3.40 -10.84
CA ILE A 53 5.19 4.58 -10.08
C ILE A 53 4.53 4.63 -8.69
N LEU A 54 3.21 4.45 -8.61
CA LEU A 54 2.50 4.44 -7.34
C LEU A 54 2.98 3.31 -6.43
N MET A 55 3.30 2.15 -7.00
CA MET A 55 3.86 1.02 -6.25
C MET A 55 5.23 1.37 -5.63
N ASP A 56 6.11 2.02 -6.40
CA ASP A 56 7.42 2.47 -5.91
C ASP A 56 7.27 3.51 -4.78
N VAL A 57 6.37 4.49 -4.95
CA VAL A 57 6.07 5.47 -3.90
C VAL A 57 5.56 4.79 -2.63
N LEU A 58 4.67 3.81 -2.77
CA LEU A 58 4.14 3.04 -1.65
C LEU A 58 5.25 2.29 -0.91
N GLN A 59 6.16 1.63 -1.64
CA GLN A 59 7.30 0.92 -1.05
C GLN A 59 8.23 1.87 -0.28
N ARG A 60 8.55 3.03 -0.86
CA ARG A 60 9.38 4.06 -0.20
C ARG A 60 8.70 4.60 1.06
N THR A 61 7.39 4.83 1.00
CA THR A 61 6.61 5.31 2.15
C THR A 61 6.63 4.28 3.28
N ARG A 62 6.43 2.99 2.96
CA ARG A 62 6.48 1.91 3.94
C ARG A 62 7.84 1.82 4.62
N ALA A 63 8.92 1.85 3.85
CA ALA A 63 10.28 1.84 4.40
C ALA A 63 10.53 3.05 5.33
N ARG A 64 10.02 4.22 4.97
CA ARG A 64 10.13 5.43 5.80
C ARG A 64 9.33 5.32 7.10
N VAL A 65 8.13 4.75 7.06
CA VAL A 65 7.30 4.49 8.25
C VAL A 65 8.03 3.55 9.20
N GLU A 66 8.53 2.41 8.71
CA GLU A 66 9.27 1.43 9.53
C GLU A 66 10.53 2.05 10.17
N ALA A 67 11.21 2.96 9.46
CA ALA A 67 12.37 3.67 10.01
C ALA A 67 11.98 4.67 11.11
N LEU A 68 10.85 5.37 10.96
CA LEU A 68 10.34 6.30 11.97
C LEU A 68 9.84 5.55 13.21
N GLU A 69 9.13 4.44 13.04
CA GLU A 69 8.70 3.57 14.15
C GLU A 69 9.89 3.13 15.01
N LYS A 70 11.01 2.74 14.38
CA LYS A 70 12.25 2.39 15.10
C LYS A 70 12.86 3.57 15.86
N GLN A 71 12.86 4.76 15.25
CA GLN A 71 13.37 5.97 15.91
C GLN A 71 12.51 6.34 17.12
N VAL A 72 11.19 6.27 16.99
CA VAL A 72 10.26 6.52 18.09
C VAL A 72 10.49 5.53 19.22
N ALA A 73 10.54 4.23 18.94
CA ALA A 73 10.81 3.22 19.96
C ALA A 73 12.15 3.43 20.68
N SER A 74 13.20 3.83 19.95
CA SER A 74 14.49 4.17 20.56
C SER A 74 14.41 5.40 21.47
N LEU A 75 13.63 6.40 21.09
CA LEU A 75 13.45 7.62 21.90
C LEU A 75 12.61 7.33 23.14
N GLU A 76 11.54 6.55 23.01
CA GLU A 76 10.70 6.10 24.13
C GLU A 76 11.55 5.35 25.17
N ALA A 77 12.36 4.37 24.74
CA ALA A 77 13.28 3.65 25.62
C ALA A 77 14.30 4.57 26.30
N ALA A 78 14.84 5.57 25.58
CA ALA A 78 15.79 6.52 26.15
C ALA A 78 15.15 7.47 27.17
N VAL A 79 13.86 7.79 27.01
CA VAL A 79 13.09 8.58 27.99
C VAL A 79 12.78 7.74 29.22
N GLU A 80 12.35 6.48 29.05
CA GLU A 80 12.11 5.56 30.17
C GLU A 80 13.38 5.33 30.99
N ALA A 81 14.53 5.10 30.35
CA ALA A 81 15.81 4.94 31.06
C ALA A 81 16.18 6.18 31.89
N ARG A 82 15.90 7.38 31.37
CA ARG A 82 16.16 8.64 32.06
C ARG A 82 15.22 8.84 33.25
N ASN A 83 13.95 8.48 33.09
CA ASN A 83 12.95 8.56 34.17
C ASN A 83 13.20 7.53 35.26
N GLY A 84 13.63 6.31 34.92
CA GLY A 84 14.02 5.27 35.88
C GLY A 84 15.23 5.68 36.72
N SER A 85 16.22 6.35 36.12
CA SER A 85 17.40 6.86 36.85
C SER A 85 17.09 7.99 37.84
N ALA A 86 15.94 8.65 37.72
CA ALA A 86 15.50 9.67 38.67
C ALA A 86 14.77 9.07 39.89
N THR A 87 14.30 7.82 39.83
CA THR A 87 13.57 7.17 40.93
C THR A 87 14.47 6.37 41.87
N GLU A 88 15.65 5.93 41.43
CA GLU A 88 16.62 5.20 42.27
C GLU A 88 17.53 6.08 43.14
N ALA A 89 17.45 7.41 43.03
CA ALA A 89 18.27 8.34 43.82
C ALA A 89 17.65 8.75 45.17
N GLU A 90 16.41 8.39 45.46
CA GLU A 90 15.73 8.67 46.73
C GLU A 90 15.13 7.38 47.33
N THR A 91 15.92 6.62 48.08
CA THR A 91 15.50 5.92 49.33
C THR A 91 16.73 5.30 50.01
N PRO A 92 16.71 5.16 51.35
CA PRO A 92 17.68 5.79 52.23
C PRO A 92 18.78 4.84 52.69
N THR A 93 20.03 5.31 52.63
CA THR A 93 21.12 4.74 53.42
C THR A 93 21.15 5.47 54.76
N ASP A 94 20.51 4.90 55.78
CA ASP A 94 21.19 4.71 57.07
C ASP A 94 20.44 3.69 57.93
N THR A 95 20.81 2.42 57.76
CA THR A 95 20.80 1.46 58.86
C THR A 95 22.15 1.64 59.54
N ASP A 96 22.22 2.40 60.64
CA ASP A 96 23.25 2.27 61.70
C ASP A 96 23.18 3.43 62.69
N ILE A 97 22.33 3.35 63.73
CA ILE A 97 22.75 3.78 65.09
C ILE A 97 22.17 2.77 66.10
N GLU A 98 22.88 1.63 66.20
CA GLU A 98 23.01 0.91 67.46
C GLU A 98 23.87 1.77 68.41
N THR A 99 23.52 1.78 69.69
CA THR A 99 24.35 2.22 70.83
C THR A 99 24.43 3.74 71.09
N ARG A 100 23.63 4.24 72.05
CA ARG A 100 24.07 4.67 73.40
C ARG A 100 23.02 5.50 74.14
#